data_AF-A0A5K1DNK0-F1
#
_entry.id   AF-A0A5K1DNK0-F1
#
_cell.length_a   1.000
_cell.length_b   1.000
_cell.length_c   1.000
_cell.angle_alpha   90.00
_cell.angle_beta   90.00
_cell.angle_gamma   90.00
#
_symmetry.space_group_name_H-M   'P 1'
#
loop_
_entity.id
_entity.type
_entity.pdbx_description
1 polymer ?
#
loop_
_entity_poly.entity_id
_entity_poly.type
_entity_poly.pdbx_seq_one_letter_code
_entity_poly.pdbx_strand_id
1 'polypeptide(L)' 'IQTSEDYRFFAISAEIPEFSNKDKTLVFQFSVKHEQKLDCGGGYMKLLSGEVDQKKFGGETPY' A
#
# COMPACT_ATOMS: atom_id res chain seq x y z
N ILE A 1 -4.76 10.69 -0.86
CA ILE A 1 -5.83 9.76 -0.43
C ILE A 1 -6.01 9.96 1.06
N GLN A 2 -7.24 10.13 1.54
CA GLN A 2 -7.55 10.32 2.96
C GLN A 2 -8.62 9.29 3.35
N THR A 3 -8.38 8.59 4.45
CA THR A 3 -9.36 7.67 5.05
C THR A 3 -10.41 8.47 5.83
N SER A 4 -11.68 8.05 5.77
CA SER A 4 -12.80 8.80 6.37
C SER A 4 -13.56 8.05 7.48
N GLU A 5 -13.35 6.74 7.62
CA GLU A 5 -14.07 5.89 8.57
C GLU A 5 -13.14 5.36 9.66
N ASP A 6 -13.60 5.42 10.90
CA ASP A 6 -12.92 4.86 12.07
C ASP A 6 -13.05 3.32 12.11
N TYR A 7 -12.06 2.64 12.70
CA TYR A 7 -12.05 1.18 12.89
C TYR A 7 -12.30 0.37 11.60
N ARG A 8 -11.86 0.91 10.46
CA ARG A 8 -12.10 0.32 9.13
C ARG A 8 -10.80 -0.15 8.48
N PHE A 9 -10.86 -1.30 7.80
CA PHE A 9 -9.81 -1.74 6.90
C PHE A 9 -9.95 -1.05 5.55
N PHE A 10 -8.84 -0.54 5.03
CA PHE A 10 -8.75 0.04 3.69
C PHE A 10 -7.82 -0.81 2.83
N ALA A 11 -8.27 -1.09 1.60
CA ALA A 11 -7.48 -1.74 0.57
C ALA A 11 -7.64 -0.93 -0.72
N ILE A 12 -6.53 -0.36 -1.19
CA ILE A 12 -6.44 0.36 -2.46
C ILE A 12 -5.10 0.00 -3.10
N SER A 13 -5.10 -0.21 -4.41
CA SER A 13 -3.92 -0.53 -5.20
C SER A 13 -3.91 0.30 -6.47
N ALA A 14 -2.73 0.47 -7.06
CA ALA A 14 -2.54 1.07 -8.36
C ALA A 14 -1.52 0.25 -9.13
N GLU A 15 -1.83 -0.11 -10.38
CA GLU A 15 -0.90 -0.82 -11.25
C GLU A 15 0.22 0.11 -11.72
N ILE A 16 1.42 -0.44 -11.80
CA ILE A 16 2.59 0.20 -12.42
C ILE A 16 3.18 -0.77 -13.46
N PRO A 17 3.95 -0.28 -14.44
CA PRO A 17 4.66 -1.16 -15.36
C PRO A 17 5.52 -2.18 -14.61
N GLU A 18 5.48 -3.43 -15.05
CA GLU A 18 6.25 -4.51 -14.44
C GLU A 18 7.76 -4.21 -14.52
N PHE A 19 8.48 -4.48 -13.42
CA PHE A 19 9.91 -4.26 -13.34
C PHE A 19 10.59 -5.27 -12.40
N SER A 20 11.91 -5.39 -12.52
CA SER A 20 12.78 -6.03 -11.53
C SER A 20 13.84 -5.03 -11.08
N ASN A 21 14.13 -5.00 -9.78
CA ASN A 21 15.24 -4.23 -9.22
C ASN A 21 16.51 -5.08 -9.03
N LYS A 22 16.61 -6.27 -9.65
CA LYS A 22 17.83 -7.06 -9.58
C LYS A 22 19.03 -6.21 -10.04
N ASP A 23 20.10 -6.23 -9.24
CA ASP A 23 21.34 -5.47 -9.47
C ASP A 23 21.16 -3.94 -9.54
N LYS A 24 20.01 -3.42 -9.04
CA LYS A 24 19.69 -1.99 -9.00
C LYS A 24 19.14 -1.60 -7.63
N THR A 25 19.38 -0.34 -7.24
CA THR A 25 18.74 0.22 -6.04
C THR A 25 17.26 0.48 -6.30
N LEU A 26 16.38 -0.02 -5.42
CA LEU A 26 14.96 0.33 -5.39
C LEU A 26 14.74 1.49 -4.43
N VAL A 27 14.05 2.54 -4.89
CA VAL A 27 13.59 3.64 -4.04
C VAL A 27 12.07 3.65 -4.08
N PHE A 28 11.44 3.48 -2.91
CA PHE A 28 9.99 3.49 -2.76
C PHE A 28 9.60 4.52 -1.70
N GLN A 29 9.08 5.67 -2.15
CA GLN A 29 8.92 6.86 -1.32
C GLN A 29 7.47 7.34 -1.33
N PHE A 30 6.97 7.70 -0.15
CA PHE A 30 5.66 8.30 0.04
C PHE A 30 5.66 9.22 1.27
N SER A 31 4.60 10.01 1.43
CA SER A 31 4.40 10.88 2.58
C SER A 31 3.07 10.56 3.24
N VAL A 32 3.07 10.51 4.57
CA VAL A 32 1.88 10.27 5.39
C VAL A 32 1.75 11.40 6.39
N LYS A 33 0.51 11.86 6.57
CA LYS A 33 0.15 12.83 7.59
C LYS A 33 -1.05 12.31 8.38
N HIS A 34 -0.84 12.06 9.67
CA HIS A 34 -1.92 11.76 10.60
C HIS A 34 -2.44 13.09 11.17
N GLU A 35 -3.35 13.74 10.43
CA GLU A 35 -3.94 15.01 10.86
C GLU A 35 -4.87 14.85 12.06
N GLN A 36 -5.60 13.72 12.09
CA GLN A 36 -6.29 13.25 13.28
C GLN A 36 -5.27 12.76 14.31
N LYS A 37 -5.57 12.95 15.60
CA LYS A 37 -4.77 12.39 16.71
C LYS A 37 -4.95 10.87 16.73
N LEU A 38 -4.29 10.18 15.80
CA LEU A 38 -4.43 8.75 15.59
C LEU A 38 -3.95 8.00 16.83
N ASP A 39 -4.86 7.20 17.41
CA ASP A 39 -4.53 6.33 18.54
C ASP A 39 -3.92 5.01 18.04
N CYS A 40 -4.54 4.38 17.03
CA CYS A 40 -4.06 3.14 16.42
C CYS A 40 -4.43 3.09 14.92
N GLY A 41 -3.45 2.76 14.06
CA GLY A 41 -3.67 2.60 12.62
C GLY A 41 -2.36 2.48 11.83
N GLY A 42 -2.44 1.96 10.60
CA GLY A 42 -1.29 1.80 9.70
C GLY A 42 -1.11 2.98 8.74
N GLY A 43 0.13 3.22 8.32
CA GLY A 43 0.50 4.26 7.37
C GLY A 43 1.63 3.79 6.45
N TYR A 44 1.49 2.60 5.86
CA TYR A 44 2.52 1.96 5.03
C TYR A 44 1.99 1.61 3.65
N MET A 45 2.91 1.42 2.70
CA MET A 45 2.61 0.91 1.36
C MET A 45 3.14 -0.52 1.22
N LYS A 46 2.50 -1.31 0.34
CA LYS A 46 2.98 -2.62 -0.10
C LYS A 46 3.31 -2.54 -1.59
N LEU A 47 4.43 -3.12 -2.00
CA LEU A 47 4.75 -3.36 -3.41
C LEU A 47 4.29 -4.79 -3.72
N LEU A 48 3.51 -4.99 -4.78
CA LEU A 48 2.88 -6.28 -5.09
C LEU A 48 3.55 -6.92 -6.30
N SER A 49 3.58 -8.26 -6.35
CA SER A 49 4.01 -8.98 -7.55
C SER A 49 3.01 -8.78 -8.69
N GLY A 50 3.47 -8.87 -9.95
CA GLY A 50 2.61 -8.76 -11.14
C GLY A 50 1.51 -9.81 -11.25
N GLU A 51 1.58 -10.89 -10.47
CA GLU A 51 0.58 -11.98 -10.46
C GLU A 51 -0.66 -11.67 -9.59
N VAL A 52 -0.68 -10.54 -8.86
CA VAL A 52 -1.78 -10.22 -7.93
C VAL A 52 -3.01 -9.68 -8.66
N ASP A 53 -4.17 -10.28 -8.41
CA ASP A 53 -5.48 -9.72 -8.80
C ASP A 53 -5.84 -8.55 -7.87
N GLN A 54 -5.69 -7.32 -8.37
CA GLN A 54 -5.98 -6.09 -7.62
C GLN A 54 -7.42 -6.00 -7.10
N LYS A 55 -8.39 -6.63 -7.80
CA LYS A 55 -9.79 -6.62 -7.32
C LYS A 55 -9.98 -7.47 -6.06
N LYS A 56 -9.02 -8.33 -5.74
CA LYS A 56 -8.99 -9.19 -4.55
C LYS A 56 -7.93 -8.79 -3.54
N PHE A 57 -7.28 -7.63 -3.72
CA PHE A 57 -6.25 -7.16 -2.80
C PHE A 57 -6.80 -6.93 -1.39
N GLY A 58 -6.10 -7.45 -0.38
CA GLY A 58 -6.49 -7.35 1.02
C GLY A 58 -5.33 -7.64 1.99
N GLY A 59 -5.68 -7.88 3.25
CA GLY A 59 -4.70 -8.11 4.33
C GLY A 59 -3.77 -9.29 4.07
N GLU A 60 -4.33 -10.38 3.55
CA GLU A 60 -3.66 -11.68 3.33
C GLU A 60 -2.99 -11.82 1.96
N THR A 61 -3.07 -10.80 1.09
CA THR A 61 -2.43 -10.87 -0.23
C THR A 61 -0.91 -10.95 -0.07
N PRO A 62 -0.20 -11.90 -0.70
CA PRO A 62 1.26 -11.94 -0.72
C PRO A 62 1.86 -10.67 -1.34
N TYR A 63 2.97 -10.19 -0.77
CA TYR A 63 3.69 -8.99 -1.20
C TYR A 63 5.20 -9.20 -1.04
#